data_AF-A0A6N8BK57-F1
#
_entry.id   AF-A0A6N8BK57-F1
#
_cell.length_a   1.000
_cell.length_b   1.000
_cell.length_c   1.000
_cell.angle_alpha   90.00
_cell.angle_beta   90.00
_cell.angle_gamma   90.00
#
_symmetry.space_group_name_H-M   'P 1'
#
loop_
_entity.id
_entity.type
_entity.pdbx_description
1 polymer ?
#
loop_
_entity_poly.entity_id
_entity_poly.type
_entity_poly.pdbx_seq_one_letter_code
_entity_poly.pdbx_strand_id
1 'polypeptide(L)'
;MVLSKLLMGEFTHFLAGGILGIALLLILFVTGSRFGVIKGIGLGLALWIVHVAIIPNLVSPRPYIYRIFNEALVDMGAHFAWGAITTLLLLYTFYDRRDRVIKGTVKRTNFSFYKEQVNNGKISIRSKK
;
A
#
# COMPACT_ATOMS: atom_id res chain seq x y z
N MET A 1 26.06 -13.46 -22.39
CA MET A 1 25.04 -14.38 -21.79
C MET A 1 24.75 -14.08 -20.31
N VAL A 2 25.59 -13.32 -19.59
CA VAL A 2 25.39 -13.00 -18.16
C VAL A 2 24.40 -11.84 -17.95
N LEU A 3 24.50 -10.77 -18.76
CA LEU A 3 23.68 -9.57 -18.59
C LEU A 3 22.18 -9.80 -18.82
N SER A 4 21.81 -10.56 -19.86
CA SER A 4 20.39 -10.82 -20.18
C SER A 4 19.68 -11.61 -19.09
N LYS A 5 20.36 -12.58 -18.45
CA LYS A 5 19.81 -13.33 -17.31
C LYS A 5 19.64 -12.45 -16.08
N LEU A 6 20.59 -11.54 -15.85
CA LEU A 6 20.55 -10.61 -14.72
C LEU A 6 19.40 -9.59 -14.89
N LEU A 7 19.25 -9.01 -16.08
CA LEU A 7 18.13 -8.12 -16.40
C LEU A 7 16.78 -8.83 -16.30
N MET A 8 16.69 -10.08 -16.77
CA MET A 8 15.45 -10.88 -16.65
C MET A 8 15.13 -11.19 -15.19
N GLY A 9 16.14 -11.50 -14.37
CA GLY A 9 15.99 -11.71 -12.94
C GLY A 9 15.47 -10.47 -12.22
N GLU A 10 16.09 -9.32 -12.46
CA GLU A 10 15.66 -8.02 -11.91
C GLU A 10 14.26 -7.64 -12.38
N PHE A 11 13.94 -7.83 -13.66
CA PHE A 11 12.60 -7.57 -14.19
C PHE A 11 11.54 -8.45 -13.52
N THR A 12 11.84 -9.74 -13.35
CA THR A 12 10.92 -10.69 -12.68
C THR A 12 10.76 -10.32 -11.20
N HIS A 13 11.83 -9.90 -10.54
CA HIS A 13 11.82 -9.42 -9.16
C HIS A 13 10.95 -8.16 -9.02
N PHE A 14 11.12 -7.20 -9.92
CA PHE A 14 10.31 -5.98 -9.98
C PHE A 14 8.83 -6.29 -10.23
N LEU A 15 8.52 -7.19 -11.17
CA LEU A 15 7.15 -7.60 -11.47
C LEU A 15 6.49 -8.27 -10.25
N ALA A 16 7.21 -9.16 -9.56
CA ALA A 16 6.73 -9.76 -8.31
C ALA A 16 6.48 -8.70 -7.23
N GLY A 17 7.40 -7.73 -7.08
CA GLY A 17 7.23 -6.58 -6.19
C GLY A 17 5.99 -5.73 -6.52
N GLY A 18 5.69 -5.55 -7.81
CA GLY A 18 4.51 -4.83 -8.29
C GLY A 18 3.18 -5.55 -7.97
N ILE A 19 3.12 -6.86 -8.19
CA ILE A 19 1.96 -7.69 -7.80
C ILE A 19 1.73 -7.60 -6.28
N LEU A 20 2.81 -7.61 -5.49
CA LEU A 20 2.74 -7.50 -4.04
C LEU A 20 2.33 -6.10 -3.56
N GLY A 21 2.54 -5.06 -4.36
CA GLY A 21 1.95 -3.73 -4.15
C GLY A 21 0.42 -3.75 -4.10
N ILE A 22 -0.23 -4.69 -4.80
CA ILE A 22 -1.69 -4.90 -4.74
C ILE A 22 -2.08 -5.42 -3.35
N ALA A 23 -1.31 -6.35 -2.78
CA ALA A 23 -1.57 -6.86 -1.43
C ALA A 23 -1.45 -5.74 -0.38
N LEU A 24 -0.46 -4.86 -0.53
CA LEU A 24 -0.31 -3.68 0.32
C LEU A 24 -1.51 -2.73 0.19
N LEU A 25 -1.98 -2.48 -1.03
CA LEU A 25 -3.18 -1.68 -1.26
C LEU A 25 -4.40 -2.28 -0.55
N LEU A 26 -4.61 -3.60 -0.63
CA LEU A 26 -5.71 -4.28 0.06
C LEU A 26 -5.58 -4.16 1.59
N ILE A 27 -4.36 -4.30 2.14
CA ILE A 27 -4.11 -4.10 3.57
C ILE A 27 -4.49 -2.67 3.98
N LEU A 28 -4.04 -1.66 3.24
CA LEU A 28 -4.38 -0.26 3.51
C LEU A 28 -5.87 0.03 3.34
N PHE A 29 -6.54 -0.67 2.43
CA PHE A 29 -7.97 -0.55 2.20
C PHE A 29 -8.78 -1.07 3.38
N VAL A 30 -8.43 -2.25 3.91
CA VAL A 30 -9.14 -2.89 5.02
C VAL A 30 -8.80 -2.24 6.36
N THR A 31 -7.52 -1.95 6.59
CA THR A 31 -7.03 -1.49 7.90
C THR A 31 -6.86 0.03 8.02
N GLY A 32 -7.13 0.76 6.93
CA GLY A 32 -6.95 2.21 6.82
C GLY A 32 -5.49 2.66 6.70
N SER A 33 -5.30 3.97 6.48
CA SER A 33 -3.99 4.60 6.26
C SER A 33 -3.19 4.91 7.52
N ARG A 34 -3.78 4.79 8.72
CA ARG A 34 -3.05 5.01 9.97
C ARG A 34 -1.87 4.04 10.03
N PHE A 35 -0.69 4.58 10.30
CA PHE A 35 0.58 3.84 10.30
C PHE A 35 0.91 3.17 8.95
N GLY A 36 0.43 3.72 7.83
CA GLY A 36 0.59 3.11 6.50
C GLY A 36 2.04 2.77 6.17
N VAL A 37 2.97 3.69 6.37
CA VAL A 37 4.40 3.44 6.10
C VAL A 37 4.93 2.26 6.93
N ILE A 38 4.53 2.14 8.20
CA ILE A 38 4.92 1.02 9.06
C ILE A 38 4.34 -0.30 8.53
N LYS A 39 3.07 -0.29 8.07
CA LYS A 39 2.45 -1.45 7.40
C LYS A 39 3.20 -1.85 6.13
N GLY A 40 3.65 -0.86 5.36
CA GLY A 40 4.50 -1.04 4.18
C GLY A 40 5.83 -1.70 4.48
N ILE A 41 6.56 -1.16 5.46
CA ILE A 41 7.84 -1.71 5.91
C ILE A 41 7.65 -3.14 6.44
N GLY A 42 6.61 -3.36 7.27
CA GLY A 42 6.30 -4.68 7.82
C GLY A 42 5.98 -5.71 6.73
N LEU A 43 5.21 -5.32 5.71
CA LEU A 43 4.97 -6.18 4.55
C LEU A 43 6.26 -6.44 3.76
N GLY A 44 7.08 -5.41 3.52
CA GLY A 44 8.39 -5.55 2.89
C GLY A 44 9.29 -6.56 3.62
N LEU A 45 9.30 -6.53 4.95
CA LEU A 45 10.04 -7.49 5.78
C LEU A 45 9.51 -8.91 5.65
N ALA A 46 8.19 -9.08 5.77
CA ALA A 46 7.57 -10.39 5.67
C ALA A 46 7.85 -11.02 4.29
N LEU A 47 7.80 -10.21 3.24
CA LEU A 47 8.10 -10.63 1.87
C LEU A 47 9.57 -10.96 1.69
N TRP A 48 10.48 -10.20 2.30
CA TRP A 48 11.91 -10.52 2.30
C TRP A 48 12.17 -11.90 2.91
N ILE A 49 11.55 -12.22 4.05
CA ILE A 49 11.65 -13.54 4.69
C ILE A 49 11.13 -14.64 3.75
N VAL A 50 9.96 -14.42 3.12
CA VAL A 50 9.38 -15.37 2.16
C VAL A 50 10.33 -15.57 0.98
N HIS A 51 10.87 -14.48 0.43
CA HIS A 51 11.75 -14.47 -0.73
C HIS A 51 13.10 -15.15 -0.46
N VAL A 52 13.69 -14.94 0.71
CA VAL A 52 15.05 -15.42 1.02
C VAL A 52 15.04 -16.78 1.70
N ALA A 53 14.06 -17.04 2.58
CA ALA A 53 14.04 -18.24 3.42
C ALA A 53 13.01 -19.29 3.00
N ILE A 54 11.87 -18.91 2.41
CA ILE A 54 10.79 -19.87 2.13
C ILE A 54 10.86 -20.35 0.68
N ILE A 55 10.73 -19.45 -0.30
CA ILE A 55 10.65 -19.81 -1.73
C ILE A 55 11.87 -20.61 -2.19
N PRO A 56 13.13 -20.23 -1.90
CA PRO A 56 14.28 -20.98 -2.38
C PRO A 56 14.30 -22.41 -1.83
N ASN A 57 13.96 -22.57 -0.55
CA ASN A 57 13.92 -23.88 0.11
C ASN A 57 12.77 -24.77 -0.39
N LEU A 58 11.68 -24.20 -0.90
CA LEU A 58 10.57 -24.94 -1.53
C LEU A 58 10.88 -25.35 -2.97
N VAL A 59 11.46 -24.45 -3.77
CA VAL A 59 11.72 -24.68 -5.20
C VAL A 59 12.93 -25.57 -5.42
N SER A 60 13.93 -25.46 -4.56
CA SER A 60 15.15 -26.26 -4.63
C SER A 60 15.71 -26.34 -3.22
N PRO A 61 15.42 -27.41 -2.44
CA PRO A 61 15.94 -27.54 -1.08
C PRO A 61 17.47 -27.51 -1.11
N ARG A 62 18.08 -26.47 -0.53
CA ARG A 62 19.55 -26.33 -0.40
C ARG A 62 19.88 -25.96 1.04
N PRO A 63 21.02 -26.37 1.59
CA PRO A 63 21.49 -25.84 2.87
C PRO A 63 21.72 -24.33 2.71
N TYR A 64 20.81 -23.54 3.27
CA TYR A 64 20.76 -22.08 3.46
C TYR A 64 21.56 -21.14 2.51
N ILE A 65 20.84 -20.15 2.00
CA ILE A 65 21.27 -18.79 1.60
C ILE A 65 22.76 -18.66 1.20
N TYR A 66 23.06 -18.77 -0.10
CA TYR A 66 24.36 -18.40 -0.69
C TYR A 66 24.63 -16.88 -0.68
N ARG A 67 24.08 -16.12 0.28
CA ARG A 67 24.38 -14.69 0.43
C ARG A 67 25.25 -14.48 1.65
N ILE A 68 26.29 -13.68 1.46
CA ILE A 68 27.07 -13.16 2.58
C ILE A 68 26.20 -12.22 3.42
N PHE A 69 26.52 -12.08 4.71
CA PHE A 69 25.74 -11.26 5.65
C PHE A 69 25.44 -9.84 5.12
N ASN A 70 26.43 -9.21 4.47
CA ASN A 70 26.27 -7.88 3.89
C ASN A 70 25.24 -7.84 2.74
N GLU A 71 25.21 -8.85 1.87
CA GLU A 71 24.21 -8.96 0.80
C GLU A 71 22.81 -9.15 1.37
N ALA A 72 22.67 -9.95 2.44
CA ALA A 72 21.40 -10.12 3.13
C ALA A 72 20.90 -8.81 3.75
N LEU A 73 21.77 -8.01 4.36
CA LEU A 73 21.42 -6.70 4.90
C LEU A 73 21.00 -5.70 3.83
N VAL A 74 21.73 -5.62 2.72
CA VAL A 74 21.41 -4.73 1.60
C VAL A 74 20.06 -5.12 0.98
N ASP A 75 19.84 -6.43 0.78
CA ASP A 75 18.58 -6.95 0.24
C ASP A 75 17.39 -6.68 1.17
N MET A 76 17.57 -6.90 2.48
CA MET A 76 16.56 -6.55 3.49
C MET A 76 16.26 -5.05 3.48
N GLY A 77 17.29 -4.22 3.41
CA GLY A 77 17.17 -2.76 3.31
C GLY A 77 16.39 -2.33 2.06
N ALA A 78 16.66 -2.95 0.90
CA ALA A 78 15.92 -2.70 -0.33
C ALA A 78 14.44 -3.06 -0.20
N HIS A 79 14.10 -4.16 0.47
CA HIS A 79 12.71 -4.56 0.71
C HIS A 79 11.98 -3.60 1.66
N PHE A 80 12.66 -3.11 2.72
CA PHE A 80 12.11 -2.06 3.57
C PHE A 80 11.82 -0.78 2.80
N ALA A 81 12.81 -0.32 2.02
CA ALA A 81 12.68 0.88 1.22
C ALA A 81 11.55 0.73 0.20
N TRP A 82 11.48 -0.40 -0.50
CA TRP A 82 10.41 -0.70 -1.43
C TRP A 82 9.03 -0.67 -0.78
N GLY A 83 8.86 -1.33 0.37
CA GLY A 83 7.60 -1.33 1.12
C GLY A 83 7.17 0.07 1.57
N ALA A 84 8.13 0.88 2.05
CA ALA A 84 7.89 2.27 2.44
C ALA A 84 7.49 3.14 1.24
N ILE A 85 8.28 3.12 0.16
CA ILE A 85 8.05 3.91 -1.06
C ILE A 85 6.71 3.53 -1.69
N THR A 86 6.42 2.24 -1.83
CA THR A 86 5.15 1.75 -2.38
C THR A 86 3.97 2.26 -1.54
N THR A 87 4.09 2.24 -0.21
CA THR A 87 3.03 2.80 0.64
C THR A 87 2.85 4.29 0.43
N LEU A 88 3.93 5.07 0.36
CA LEU A 88 3.86 6.51 0.13
C LEU A 88 3.15 6.81 -1.20
N LEU A 89 3.48 6.07 -2.26
CA LEU A 89 2.81 6.17 -3.54
C LEU A 89 1.32 5.83 -3.43
N LEU A 90 0.95 4.73 -2.78
CA LEU A 90 -0.45 4.34 -2.62
C LEU A 90 -1.27 5.35 -1.81
N LEU A 91 -0.68 5.90 -0.73
CA LEU A 91 -1.33 6.91 0.09
C LEU A 91 -1.57 8.20 -0.69
N TYR A 92 -0.57 8.64 -1.47
CA TYR A 92 -0.68 9.80 -2.34
C TYR A 92 -1.70 9.61 -3.47
N THR A 93 -1.67 8.45 -4.14
CA THR A 93 -2.49 8.23 -5.34
C THR A 93 -3.94 7.90 -5.01
N PHE A 94 -4.19 7.03 -4.04
CA PHE A 94 -5.51 6.42 -3.80
C PHE A 94 -6.19 6.90 -2.53
N TYR A 95 -5.44 6.97 -1.42
CA TYR A 95 -6.06 7.23 -0.12
C TYR A 95 -6.51 8.68 0.03
N ASP A 96 -5.67 9.63 -0.37
CA ASP A 96 -5.99 11.06 -0.39
C ASP A 96 -7.18 11.39 -1.31
N ARG A 97 -7.28 10.71 -2.47
CA ARG A 97 -8.46 10.83 -3.34
C ARG A 97 -9.74 10.31 -2.69
N ARG A 98 -9.69 9.16 -2.02
CA ARG A 98 -10.86 8.54 -1.39
C ARG A 98 -11.39 9.38 -0.24
N ASP A 99 -10.53 9.90 0.63
CA ASP A 99 -10.97 10.76 1.73
C ASP A 99 -11.59 12.07 1.23
N ARG A 100 -11.09 12.63 0.11
CA ARG A 100 -11.75 13.77 -0.55
C ARG A 100 -13.12 13.42 -1.10
N VAL A 101 -13.26 12.27 -1.79
CA VAL A 101 -14.54 11.83 -2.36
C VAL A 101 -15.57 11.57 -1.26
N ILE A 102 -15.20 10.82 -0.21
CA ILE A 102 -16.13 10.51 0.89
C ILE A 102 -16.57 11.78 1.61
N LYS A 103 -15.64 12.67 1.97
CA LYS A 103 -15.97 13.95 2.63
C LYS A 103 -16.87 14.82 1.73
N GLY A 104 -16.61 14.84 0.43
CA GLY A 104 -17.44 15.55 -0.56
C GLY A 104 -18.86 14.99 -0.64
N THR A 105 -19.00 13.65 -0.71
CA THR A 105 -20.29 12.96 -0.75
C THR A 105 -21.08 13.21 0.52
N VAL A 106 -20.48 13.04 1.70
CA VAL A 106 -21.13 13.28 3.01
C VAL A 106 -21.61 14.72 3.14
N LYS A 107 -20.80 15.70 2.71
CA LYS A 107 -21.20 17.12 2.72
C LYS A 107 -22.40 17.37 1.81
N ARG A 108 -22.43 16.74 0.63
CA ARG A 108 -23.52 16.87 -0.35
C ARG A 108 -24.82 16.23 0.15
N THR A 109 -24.76 15.04 0.74
CA THR A 109 -25.94 14.39 1.35
C THR A 109 -26.49 15.18 2.52
N ASN A 110 -25.63 15.68 3.41
CA ASN A 110 -26.07 16.51 4.54
C ASN A 110 -26.74 17.81 4.06
N PHE A 111 -26.19 18.44 3.01
CA PHE A 111 -26.78 19.64 2.44
C PHE A 111 -28.15 19.35 1.77
N SER A 112 -28.27 18.24 1.04
CA SER A 112 -29.54 17.81 0.45
C SER A 112 -30.60 17.56 1.51
N PHE A 113 -30.25 16.81 2.57
CA PHE A 113 -31.13 16.54 3.69
C PHE A 113 -31.57 17.82 4.39
N TYR A 114 -30.63 18.76 4.64
CA TYR A 114 -30.96 20.05 5.25
C TYR A 114 -31.92 20.86 4.37
N LYS A 115 -31.68 20.90 3.06
CA LYS A 115 -32.54 21.61 2.10
C LYS A 115 -33.95 21.01 2.07
N GLU A 116 -34.08 19.70 2.15
CA GLU A 116 -35.36 19.00 2.23
C GLU A 116 -36.12 19.33 3.53
N GLN A 117 -35.43 19.37 4.67
CA GLN A 117 -36.04 19.75 5.96
C GLN A 117 -36.52 21.21 5.97
N VAL A 118 -35.81 22.13 5.31
CA VAL A 118 -36.22 23.52 5.16
C VAL A 118 -37.43 23.64 4.23
N ASN A 119 -37.41 22.97 3.07
CA ASN A 119 -38.53 22.98 2.11
C ASN A 119 -39.81 22.39 2.69
N ASN A 120 -39.69 21.37 3.54
CA ASN A 120 -40.82 20.74 4.23
C ASN A 120 -41.28 21.52 5.48
N GLY A 121 -40.76 22.73 5.72
CA GLY A 121 -41.13 23.59 6.84
C GLY A 121 -40.70 23.08 8.21
N LYS A 122 -39.92 22.00 8.29
CA LYS A 122 -39.44 21.41 9.55
C LYS A 122 -38.33 22.24 10.20
N ILE A 123 -37.60 23.03 9.40
CA ILE A 123 -36.56 23.95 9.88
C ILE A 123 -36.83 25.34 9.29
N SER A 124 -37.01 26.35 10.14
CA SER A 124 -37.09 27.75 9.68
C SER A 124 -35.73 28.44 9.82
N ILE A 125 -35.25 29.03 8.72
CA ILE A 125 -34.01 29.81 8.73
C ILE A 125 -34.39 31.23 9.17
N ARG A 126 -34.16 31.58 10.45
CA ARG A 126 -34.21 32.98 10.88
C ARG A 126 -33.00 33.72 10.31
N SER A 127 -33.24 34.50 9.26
CA SER A 127 -32.27 35.49 8.79
C SER A 127 -32.02 36.50 9.92
N LYS A 128 -30.85 36.46 10.54
CA LYS A 128 -30.38 37.58 11.36
C LYS A 128 -30.01 38.71 10.40
N LYS A 129 -30.85 39.76 10.37
CA LYS A 129 -30.46 41.08 9.84
C LYS A 129 -29.49 41.74 10.80
#